data_AF-A0A419E3H9-F1
#
_entry.id   AF-A0A419E3H9-F1
#
_cell.length_a   1.000
_cell.length_b   1.000
_cell.length_c   1.000
_cell.angle_alpha   90.00
_cell.angle_beta   90.00
_cell.angle_gamma   90.00
#
_symmetry.space_group_name_H-M   'P 1'
#
loop_
_entity.id
_entity.type
_entity.pdbx_description
1 polymer ?
#
loop_
_entity_poly.entity_id
_entity_poly.type
_entity_poly.pdbx_seq_one_letter_code
_entity_poly.pdbx_strand_id
1 'polypeptide(L)'
;PRRGLSIMTSVSTTIKFDGAAIDDALAELRLLLPKIAQRSPQVVDRFVGLIESGAELFMIELDRRVTADASELVIRAQPTDGFRILMSALRAGNLDLATVEQAFGHGASSAQSRKDSASEGVAS
;
A
#
# COMPACT_ATOMS: atom_id res chain seq x y z
N PRO A 1 55.97 -11.60 13.10
CA PRO A 1 54.55 -11.97 12.92
C PRO A 1 53.60 -10.88 13.49
N ARG A 2 53.12 -9.97 12.64
CA ARG A 2 52.15 -8.92 13.02
C ARG A 2 50.74 -9.52 12.98
N ARG A 3 50.06 -9.58 14.12
CA ARG A 3 48.65 -9.97 14.20
C ARG A 3 47.81 -8.82 13.63
N GLY A 4 47.16 -9.06 12.49
CA GLY A 4 46.16 -8.15 11.94
C GLY A 4 44.94 -8.15 12.85
N LEU A 5 44.69 -7.04 13.52
CA LEU A 5 43.46 -6.80 14.26
C LEU A 5 42.37 -6.48 13.23
N SER A 6 41.46 -7.42 12.99
CA SER A 6 40.29 -7.18 12.13
C SER A 6 39.27 -6.40 12.95
N ILE A 7 39.04 -5.13 12.61
CA ILE A 7 38.01 -4.31 13.24
C ILE A 7 36.67 -4.74 12.64
N MET A 8 35.82 -5.37 13.44
CA MET A 8 34.47 -5.74 13.04
C MET A 8 33.55 -4.56 13.36
N THR A 9 33.20 -3.77 12.35
CA THR A 9 32.26 -2.66 12.50
C THR A 9 30.84 -3.22 12.53
N SER A 10 30.12 -3.02 13.64
CA SER A 10 28.69 -3.33 13.73
C SER A 10 27.89 -2.08 13.39
N VAL A 11 26.86 -2.24 12.56
CA VAL A 11 25.85 -1.21 12.27
C VAL A 11 24.54 -1.70 12.84
N SER A 12 24.00 -0.98 13.82
CA SER A 12 22.66 -1.23 14.38
C SER A 12 21.68 -0.20 13.81
N THR A 13 20.56 -0.67 13.27
CA THR A 13 19.46 0.16 12.76
C THR A 13 18.17 -0.20 13.48
N THR A 14 17.38 0.80 13.82
CA THR A 14 16.02 0.65 14.33
C THR A 14 15.04 0.72 13.18
N ILE A 15 14.20 -0.30 13.06
CA ILE A 15 13.11 -0.34 12.08
C ILE A 15 11.82 0.02 12.80
N LYS A 16 11.14 1.07 12.34
CA LYS A 16 9.82 1.49 12.84
C LYS A 16 8.77 1.22 11.78
N PHE A 17 7.62 0.72 12.20
CA PHE A 17 6.46 0.52 11.36
C PHE A 17 5.35 1.48 11.80
N ASP A 18 4.85 2.29 10.87
CA ASP A 18 3.71 3.18 11.07
C ASP A 18 2.51 2.65 10.29
N GLY A 19 1.56 2.09 11.03
CA GLY A 19 0.32 1.51 10.52
C GLY A 19 -0.93 2.35 10.80
N ALA A 20 -0.79 3.56 11.36
CA ALA A 20 -1.95 4.33 11.85
C ALA A 20 -3.00 4.57 10.75
N ALA A 21 -2.54 4.86 9.53
CA ALA A 21 -3.44 5.08 8.39
C ALA A 21 -4.23 3.82 7.96
N ILE A 22 -3.68 2.62 8.20
CA ILE A 22 -4.41 1.36 8.01
C ILE A 22 -5.49 1.22 9.07
N ASP A 23 -5.12 1.41 10.34
CA ASP A 23 -6.02 1.24 11.47
C ASP A 23 -7.23 2.18 11.34
N ASP A 24 -6.99 3.45 10.97
CA ASP A 24 -8.05 4.43 10.73
C ASP A 24 -8.99 4.02 9.59
N ALA A 25 -8.42 3.57 8.46
CA ALA A 25 -9.21 3.16 7.30
C ALA A 25 -10.05 1.90 7.57
N LEU A 26 -9.50 0.92 8.30
CA LEU A 26 -10.23 -0.28 8.72
C LEU A 26 -11.32 0.04 9.74
N ALA A 27 -11.05 0.93 10.69
CA ALA A 27 -12.03 1.39 11.66
C ALA A 27 -13.21 2.07 10.96
N GLU A 28 -12.94 2.94 9.98
CA GLU A 28 -13.99 3.58 9.19
C GLU A 28 -14.78 2.57 8.36
N LEU A 29 -14.11 1.65 7.67
CA LEU A 29 -14.77 0.62 6.85
C LEU A 29 -15.74 -0.22 7.69
N ARG A 30 -15.33 -0.58 8.92
CA ARG A 30 -16.16 -1.32 9.88
C ARG A 30 -17.45 -0.56 10.25
N LEU A 31 -17.42 0.77 10.26
CA LEU A 31 -18.60 1.60 10.54
C LEU A 31 -19.51 1.75 9.31
N LEU A 32 -18.94 1.76 8.11
CA LEU A 32 -19.68 1.97 6.86
C LEU A 32 -20.33 0.68 6.34
N LEU A 33 -19.63 -0.45 6.38
CA LEU A 33 -20.07 -1.72 5.78
C LEU A 33 -21.48 -2.16 6.23
N PRO A 34 -21.87 -2.12 7.51
CA PRO A 34 -23.21 -2.53 7.91
C PRO A 34 -24.31 -1.66 7.28
N LYS A 35 -24.07 -0.36 7.16
CA LYS A 35 -25.02 0.59 6.55
C LYS A 35 -25.15 0.35 5.04
N ILE A 36 -24.03 0.04 4.40
CA ILE A 36 -24.00 -0.28 2.97
C ILE A 36 -24.67 -1.63 2.72
N ALA A 37 -24.37 -2.66 3.51
CA ALA A 37 -24.98 -3.98 3.40
C ALA A 37 -26.51 -3.92 3.46
N GLN A 38 -27.08 -3.06 4.31
CA GLN A 38 -28.52 -2.85 4.37
C GLN A 38 -29.12 -2.18 3.13
N ARG A 39 -28.36 -1.29 2.46
CA ARG A 39 -28.86 -0.47 1.35
C ARG A 39 -28.53 -1.04 -0.03
N SER A 40 -27.38 -1.69 -0.16
CA SER A 40 -26.86 -2.28 -1.39
C SER A 40 -25.91 -3.45 -1.06
N PRO A 41 -26.45 -4.65 -0.80
CA PRO A 41 -25.65 -5.84 -0.54
C PRO A 41 -24.63 -6.15 -1.65
N GLN A 42 -25.01 -5.88 -2.91
CA GLN A 42 -24.17 -6.12 -4.09
C GLN A 42 -22.84 -5.36 -4.05
N VAL A 43 -22.81 -4.17 -3.43
CA VAL A 43 -21.57 -3.40 -3.25
C VAL A 43 -20.64 -4.10 -2.28
N VAL A 44 -21.18 -4.73 -1.22
CA VAL A 44 -20.40 -5.52 -0.27
C VAL A 44 -19.87 -6.77 -0.96
N ASP A 45 -20.70 -7.48 -1.71
CA ASP A 45 -20.28 -8.66 -2.47
C ASP A 45 -19.17 -8.32 -3.47
N ARG A 46 -19.28 -7.17 -4.15
CA ARG A 46 -18.25 -6.71 -5.08
C ARG A 46 -16.95 -6.35 -4.38
N PHE A 47 -17.03 -5.67 -3.24
CA PHE A 47 -15.88 -5.35 -2.40
C PHE A 47 -15.16 -6.61 -1.89
N VAL A 48 -15.93 -7.61 -1.44
CA VAL A 48 -15.37 -8.93 -1.04
C VAL A 48 -14.69 -9.59 -2.24
N GLY A 49 -15.34 -9.61 -3.40
CA GLY A 49 -14.75 -10.16 -4.63
C GLY A 49 -13.46 -9.47 -5.06
N LEU A 50 -13.31 -8.16 -4.79
CA LEU A 50 -12.05 -7.44 -5.02
C LEU A 50 -10.94 -7.93 -4.09
N ILE A 51 -11.24 -8.10 -2.79
CA ILE A 51 -10.29 -8.64 -1.81
C ILE A 51 -9.86 -10.05 -2.22
N GLU A 52 -10.82 -10.90 -2.58
CA GLU A 52 -10.56 -12.28 -3.02
C GLU A 52 -9.75 -12.34 -4.32
N SER A 53 -9.89 -11.34 -5.20
CA SER A 53 -9.09 -11.22 -6.43
C SER A 53 -7.63 -10.79 -6.18
N GLY A 54 -7.28 -10.43 -4.94
CA GLY A 54 -5.94 -9.94 -4.59
C GLY A 54 -5.74 -8.45 -4.83
N ALA A 55 -6.80 -7.65 -4.88
CA ALA A 55 -6.69 -6.21 -5.03
C ALA A 55 -5.90 -5.58 -3.86
N GLU A 56 -4.90 -4.76 -4.18
CA GLU A 56 -4.07 -4.09 -3.20
C GLU A 56 -4.84 -2.91 -2.56
N LEU A 57 -5.24 -3.06 -1.29
CA LEU A 57 -5.90 -2.00 -0.53
C LEU A 57 -4.91 -1.05 0.15
N PHE A 58 -3.71 -1.55 0.42
CA PHE A 58 -2.66 -0.82 1.12
C PHE A 58 -1.33 -1.01 0.41
N MET A 59 -0.52 0.05 0.43
CA MET A 59 0.85 0.05 -0.06
C MET A 59 1.79 0.31 1.11
N ILE A 60 2.95 -0.34 1.07
CA ILE A 60 4.03 -0.12 2.02
C ILE A 60 5.08 0.75 1.36
N GLU A 61 5.33 1.92 1.95
CA GLU A 61 6.35 2.86 1.51
C GLU A 61 7.47 2.92 2.53
N LEU A 62 8.71 2.95 2.02
CA LEU A 62 9.85 3.29 2.86
C LEU A 62 9.95 4.81 2.94
N ASP A 63 9.76 5.37 4.14
CA ASP A 63 9.97 6.78 4.37
C ASP A 63 11.48 7.07 4.45
N ARG A 64 12.03 7.52 3.33
CA ARG A 64 13.44 7.88 3.19
C ARG A 64 13.76 9.28 3.73
N ARG A 65 12.78 10.00 4.29
CA ARG A 65 12.97 11.36 4.83
C ARG A 65 13.67 11.39 6.18
N VAL A 66 14.21 10.27 6.66
CA VAL A 66 14.99 10.21 7.91
C VAL A 66 16.16 11.20 7.82
N THR A 67 15.99 12.25 8.60
CA THR A 67 16.89 13.35 8.88
C THR A 67 18.07 12.87 9.71
N ALA A 68 19.30 13.27 9.32
CA ALA A 68 20.56 13.34 10.08
C ALA A 68 21.08 12.10 10.85
N ASP A 69 20.24 11.30 11.48
CA ASP A 69 20.61 10.11 12.24
C ASP A 69 20.44 8.86 11.37
N ALA A 70 21.56 8.36 10.85
CA ALA A 70 21.66 7.24 9.91
C ALA A 70 21.24 5.86 10.49
N SER A 71 20.57 5.82 11.65
CA SER A 71 20.24 4.60 12.39
C SER A 71 18.75 4.27 12.41
N GLU A 72 17.89 5.03 11.73
CA GLU A 72 16.45 4.75 11.70
C GLU A 72 15.92 4.50 10.29
N LEU A 73 15.09 3.47 10.16
CA LEU A 73 14.36 3.11 8.96
C LEU A 73 12.86 3.12 9.28
N VAL A 74 12.10 4.03 8.68
CA VAL A 74 10.65 4.11 8.89
C VAL A 74 9.92 3.51 7.70
N ILE A 75 9.10 2.52 7.97
CA ILE A 75 8.21 1.87 7.02
C ILE A 75 6.80 2.38 7.31
N ARG A 76 6.15 3.00 6.32
CA ARG A 76 4.78 3.51 6.41
C ARG A 76 3.86 2.65 5.59
N ALA A 77 2.73 2.27 6.17
CA ALA A 77 1.66 1.63 5.42
C ALA A 77 0.54 2.64 5.17
N GLN A 78 0.08 2.73 3.92
CA GLN A 78 -0.86 3.74 3.47
C GLN A 78 -1.95 3.10 2.61
N PRO A 79 -3.21 3.55 2.70
CA PRO A 79 -4.25 3.19 1.73
C PRO A 79 -3.79 3.46 0.29
N THR A 80 -4.08 2.55 -0.64
CA THR A 80 -3.91 2.82 -2.07
C THR A 80 -4.89 3.88 -2.53
N ASP A 81 -4.59 4.56 -3.63
CA ASP A 81 -5.50 5.57 -4.18
C ASP A 81 -6.86 4.98 -4.55
N GLY A 82 -6.85 3.74 -5.07
CA GLY A 82 -8.07 2.98 -5.30
C GLY A 82 -8.90 2.79 -4.03
N PHE A 83 -8.26 2.35 -2.94
CA PHE A 83 -8.95 2.19 -1.67
C PHE A 83 -9.45 3.53 -1.10
N ARG A 84 -8.69 4.63 -1.27
CA ARG A 84 -9.14 5.99 -0.86
C ARG A 84 -10.35 6.46 -1.67
N ILE A 85 -10.37 6.23 -2.98
CA ILE A 85 -11.50 6.57 -3.86
C ILE A 85 -12.74 5.79 -3.44
N LEU A 86 -12.59 4.48 -3.22
CA LEU A 86 -13.67 3.64 -2.71
C LEU A 86 -14.22 4.20 -1.38
N MET A 87 -13.35 4.43 -0.39
CA MET A 87 -13.76 4.94 0.92
C MET A 87 -14.49 6.30 0.80
N SER A 88 -14.02 7.18 -0.09
CA SER A 88 -14.70 8.44 -0.37
C SER A 88 -16.09 8.25 -0.98
N ALA A 89 -16.25 7.33 -1.94
CA ALA A 89 -17.53 7.02 -2.55
C ALA A 89 -18.52 6.44 -1.52
N LEU A 90 -18.05 5.51 -0.68
CA LEU A 90 -18.84 4.93 0.41
C LEU A 90 -19.29 6.00 1.42
N ARG A 91 -18.41 6.94 1.77
CA ARG A 91 -18.71 8.06 2.67
C ARG A 91 -19.76 9.02 2.06
N ALA A 92 -19.69 9.25 0.76
CA ALA A 92 -20.68 10.04 0.02
C ALA A 92 -22.02 9.29 -0.15
N GLY A 93 -22.10 8.01 0.22
CA GLY A 93 -23.25 7.16 -0.03
C GLY A 93 -23.46 6.86 -1.52
N ASN A 94 -22.41 7.03 -2.34
CA ASN A 94 -22.41 6.63 -3.73
C ASN A 94 -22.15 5.12 -3.81
N LEU A 95 -23.22 4.36 -4.05
CA LEU A 95 -23.22 2.89 -4.06
C LEU A 95 -23.23 2.33 -5.49
N ASP A 96 -22.77 3.12 -6.46
CA ASP A 96 -22.63 2.67 -7.84
C ASP A 96 -21.50 1.64 -7.96
N LEU A 97 -21.85 0.46 -8.50
CA LEU A 97 -20.93 -0.65 -8.74
C LEU A 97 -19.79 -0.25 -9.68
N ALA A 98 -20.04 0.63 -10.66
CA ALA A 98 -18.99 1.09 -11.55
C ALA A 98 -17.92 1.90 -10.81
N THR A 99 -18.28 2.64 -9.77
CA THR A 99 -17.32 3.37 -8.92
C THR A 99 -16.43 2.41 -8.12
N VAL A 100 -16.99 1.30 -7.63
CA VAL A 100 -16.25 0.24 -6.93
C VAL A 100 -15.27 -0.45 -7.89
N GLU A 101 -15.67 -0.68 -9.13
CA GLU A 101 -14.81 -1.29 -10.14
C GLU A 101 -13.74 -0.34 -10.64
N GLN A 102 -14.06 0.94 -10.86
CA GLN A 102 -13.10 1.96 -11.28
C GLN A 102 -12.04 2.24 -10.22
N ALA A 103 -12.38 2.13 -8.94
CA ALA A 103 -11.42 2.25 -7.85
C ALA A 103 -10.25 1.26 -8.00
N PHE A 104 -10.47 0.09 -8.61
CA PHE A 104 -9.45 -0.95 -8.76
C PHE A 104 -9.14 -1.33 -10.23
N GLY A 105 -9.89 -0.77 -11.19
CA GLY A 105 -9.79 -1.06 -12.61
C GLY A 105 -9.02 0.02 -13.38
N HIS A 106 -7.96 -0.39 -14.08
CA HIS A 106 -7.21 0.38 -15.09
C HIS A 106 -6.22 1.47 -14.61
N GLY A 107 -5.80 1.51 -13.34
CA GLY A 107 -4.83 2.53 -12.88
C GLY A 107 -3.77 2.10 -11.87
N ALA A 108 -3.93 0.97 -11.18
CA ALA A 108 -3.02 0.55 -10.12
C ALA A 108 -1.82 -0.29 -10.61
N SER A 109 -1.51 -0.29 -11.91
CA SER A 109 -0.27 -0.88 -12.43
C SER A 109 0.89 0.12 -12.28
N SER A 110 1.34 0.35 -11.04
CA SER A 110 2.59 1.06 -10.76
C SER A 110 3.77 0.11 -10.49
N ALA A 111 3.57 -1.21 -10.57
CA ALA A 111 4.63 -2.20 -10.35
C ALA A 111 5.39 -2.63 -11.62
N GLN A 112 4.93 -2.30 -12.84
CA GLN A 112 5.51 -2.85 -14.07
C GLN A 112 6.54 -1.94 -14.79
N SER A 113 6.76 -0.70 -14.35
CA SER A 113 7.63 0.28 -15.05
C SER A 113 9.10 0.29 -14.59
N ARG A 114 9.62 -0.77 -13.96
CA ARG A 114 11.04 -0.85 -13.56
C ARG A 114 11.85 -2.02 -14.13
N LYS A 115 11.28 -2.84 -15.01
CA LYS A 115 12.01 -4.00 -15.56
C LYS A 115 12.48 -3.88 -17.01
N ASP A 116 12.06 -2.84 -17.75
CA ASP A 116 12.35 -2.77 -19.20
C ASP A 116 13.51 -1.85 -19.60
N SER A 117 14.28 -1.30 -18.65
CA SER A 117 15.45 -0.44 -18.98
C SER A 117 16.79 -1.18 -19.03
N ALA A 118 16.80 -2.52 -18.99
CA ALA A 118 18.05 -3.30 -18.94
C ALA A 118 18.10 -4.43 -19.96
N SER A 119 17.80 -4.16 -21.23
CA SER A 119 18.24 -5.03 -22.33
C SER A 119 18.12 -4.34 -23.69
N GLU A 120 18.99 -3.37 -23.98
CA GLU A 120 19.29 -2.99 -25.37
C GLU A 120 20.76 -2.54 -25.49
N GLY A 121 21.48 -3.15 -26.44
CA GLY A 121 22.89 -2.94 -26.74
C GLY A 121 23.76 -4.02 -26.09
N VAL A 122 24.36 -4.98 -26.80
CA VAL A 122 25.26 -4.78 -27.93
C VAL A 122 25.20 -6.00 -28.86
N ALA A 123 24.88 -5.76 -30.13
CA ALA A 123 25.27 -6.65 -31.22
C ALA A 123 25.77 -5.76 -32.36
N SER A 124 27.08 -5.76 -32.56
CA SER A 124 27.77 -5.52 -33.84
C SER A 124 29.17 -6.07 -33.71
#